data_AF-A0A401ZQF4-F1
#
_entry.id   AF-A0A401ZQF4-F1
#
_cell.length_a   1.000
_cell.length_b   1.000
_cell.length_c   1.000
_cell.angle_alpha   90.00
_cell.angle_beta   90.00
_cell.angle_gamma   90.00
#
_symmetry.space_group_name_H-M   'P 1'
#
loop_
_entity.id
_entity.type
_entity.pdbx_description
1 polymer ?
#
loop_
_entity_poly.entity_id
_entity_poly.type
_entity_poly.pdbx_seq_one_letter_code
_entity_poly.pdbx_strand_id
1 'polypeptide(L)'
;MGVSEEQQFRQVSFGEYLAQIRTRLTLSQEALAEAIGTTSQSISRWERNKAIPRQYYLNRLAEVLQISPENPLTAKGEHHLSESCSASLWHVPHMRNAFFTGRESILDQLHERLHAHSQPDQGQSQLHMLSGLGGIGKTQIALEYAYRYSSEYRAVLWISAETDEALFCSCLSTAEVLNLPEKNGPDQHKIIRAITRWLRGQRDWLLIFDGVEDLTCLSPFLSSIHQGSLLVTSRLQAIGTAAQQILVESMSAEESLTFLLQRSKLFQPGRPSKFLSTAEVSAAHKIVEAMDGLPLALDQAGTYIEETQCTLSDYLQWYKQQRLKFLKHRGYSSQGHPASVEATLSLSFQQIEQKNVVATEVLQLCAFLALNAIPEEIFTLGFVHCSKPLQILVTSPWLLDEAIAELRTHSLIHRDPRTKTLSMHKLVQAVLQDTLPEQKREERIRQVITAVQRIFPDAKNHATWKECERLVPHALQCTKYAMPWMQSNKELETLLFKTGLYFTERSKYQEAELLSKQAVEMRKQMLD
;
A
#
# COMPACT_ATOMS: atom_id res chain seq x y z
N MET A 1 -17.51 -16.21 -55.89
CA MET A 1 -16.16 -15.63 -55.90
C MET A 1 -16.04 -14.81 -54.63
N GLY A 2 -15.43 -15.40 -53.60
CA GLY A 2 -15.33 -14.80 -52.27
C GLY A 2 -14.35 -13.64 -52.29
N VAL A 3 -14.84 -12.47 -51.93
CA VAL A 3 -13.98 -11.34 -51.55
C VAL A 3 -13.26 -11.79 -50.28
N SER A 4 -11.94 -11.89 -50.34
CA SER A 4 -11.09 -12.22 -49.19
C SER A 4 -11.43 -11.29 -48.03
N GLU A 5 -11.67 -11.84 -46.83
CA GLU A 5 -11.96 -11.07 -45.60
C GLU A 5 -11.00 -9.87 -45.48
N GLU A 6 -9.72 -10.04 -45.83
CA GLU A 6 -8.66 -9.02 -45.89
C GLU A 6 -9.03 -7.67 -46.57
N GLN A 7 -9.93 -7.65 -47.55
CA GLN A 7 -10.24 -6.43 -48.32
C GLN A 7 -11.35 -5.56 -47.70
N GLN A 8 -12.11 -6.06 -46.73
CA GLN A 8 -13.12 -5.27 -46.02
C GLN A 8 -12.51 -4.39 -44.90
N PHE A 9 -11.20 -4.52 -44.62
CA PHE A 9 -10.57 -4.09 -43.37
C PHE A 9 -9.80 -2.76 -43.38
N ARG A 10 -9.81 -1.99 -44.47
CA ARG A 10 -9.09 -0.70 -44.49
C ARG A 10 -9.82 0.47 -43.81
N GLN A 11 -11.05 0.29 -43.31
CA GLN A 11 -11.88 1.42 -42.84
C GLN A 11 -12.39 1.36 -41.39
N VAL A 12 -12.18 0.28 -40.63
CA VAL A 12 -12.73 0.14 -39.27
C VAL A 12 -11.67 0.50 -38.20
N SER A 13 -12.09 1.20 -37.14
CA SER A 13 -11.20 1.60 -36.04
C SER A 13 -10.82 0.41 -35.15
N PHE A 14 -9.75 0.54 -34.34
CA PHE A 14 -9.30 -0.53 -33.42
C PHE A 14 -10.43 -1.02 -32.51
N GLY A 15 -11.12 -0.08 -31.86
CA GLY A 15 -12.18 -0.37 -30.89
C GLY A 15 -13.42 -1.00 -31.51
N GLU A 16 -13.83 -0.52 -32.69
CA GLU A 16 -14.95 -1.11 -33.43
C GLU A 16 -14.65 -2.56 -33.82
N TYR A 17 -13.41 -2.83 -34.21
CA TYR A 17 -12.99 -4.18 -34.58
C TYR A 17 -12.89 -5.12 -33.36
N LEU A 18 -12.36 -4.65 -32.23
CA LEU A 18 -12.37 -5.39 -30.97
C LEU A 18 -13.81 -5.76 -30.56
N ALA A 19 -14.74 -4.81 -30.65
CA ALA A 19 -16.15 -5.03 -30.34
C ALA A 19 -16.81 -6.04 -31.28
N GLN A 20 -16.51 -5.97 -32.59
CA GLN A 20 -17.00 -6.93 -33.58
C GLN A 20 -16.52 -8.35 -33.32
N ILE A 21 -15.24 -8.54 -33.00
CA ILE A 21 -14.71 -9.88 -32.72
C ILE A 21 -15.26 -10.42 -31.41
N ARG A 22 -15.29 -9.62 -30.35
CA ARG A 22 -15.86 -10.05 -29.06
C ARG A 22 -17.32 -10.49 -29.23
N THR A 23 -18.13 -9.71 -29.93
CA THR A 23 -19.54 -10.03 -30.18
C THR A 23 -19.72 -11.25 -31.08
N ARG A 24 -18.87 -11.43 -32.10
CA ARG A 24 -18.84 -12.65 -32.93
C ARG A 24 -18.57 -13.91 -32.11
N LEU A 25 -17.72 -13.81 -31.10
CA LEU A 25 -17.40 -14.89 -30.17
C LEU A 25 -18.40 -15.01 -29.00
N THR A 26 -19.50 -14.25 -29.01
CA THR A 26 -20.53 -14.23 -27.96
C THR A 26 -20.01 -13.93 -26.55
N LEU A 27 -18.88 -13.23 -26.42
CA LEU A 27 -18.29 -12.84 -25.15
C LEU A 27 -18.89 -11.51 -24.66
N SER A 28 -19.21 -11.41 -23.36
CA SER A 28 -19.49 -10.10 -22.74
C SER A 28 -18.19 -9.32 -22.50
N GLN A 29 -18.28 -8.00 -22.27
CA GLN A 29 -17.10 -7.21 -21.91
C GLN A 29 -16.50 -7.70 -20.58
N GLU A 30 -17.33 -8.12 -19.64
CA GLU A 30 -16.92 -8.73 -18.37
C GLU A 30 -16.17 -10.04 -18.57
N ALA A 31 -16.69 -10.94 -19.41
CA ALA A 31 -16.07 -12.24 -19.67
C ALA A 31 -14.72 -12.09 -20.38
N LEU A 32 -14.62 -11.14 -21.33
CA LEU A 32 -13.36 -10.85 -21.99
C LEU A 32 -12.36 -10.21 -21.02
N ALA A 33 -12.82 -9.31 -20.15
CA ALA A 33 -11.99 -8.67 -19.14
C ALA A 33 -11.39 -9.68 -18.16
N GLU A 34 -12.22 -10.59 -17.64
CA GLU A 34 -11.80 -11.68 -16.75
C GLU A 34 -10.77 -12.58 -17.45
N ALA A 35 -11.02 -12.96 -18.71
CA ALA A 35 -10.13 -13.86 -19.45
C ALA A 35 -8.71 -13.29 -19.68
N ILE A 36 -8.57 -11.98 -19.86
CA ILE A 36 -7.26 -11.33 -20.09
C ILE A 36 -6.69 -10.65 -18.84
N GLY A 37 -7.37 -10.72 -17.69
CA GLY A 37 -6.92 -10.14 -16.43
C GLY A 37 -7.00 -8.61 -16.41
N THR A 38 -8.08 -8.03 -16.92
CA THR A 38 -8.35 -6.58 -16.89
C THR A 38 -9.78 -6.31 -16.40
N THR A 39 -10.26 -5.06 -16.52
CA THR A 39 -11.63 -4.67 -16.14
C THR A 39 -12.55 -4.51 -17.37
N SER A 40 -13.86 -4.72 -17.20
CA SER A 40 -14.83 -4.48 -18.28
C SER A 40 -14.85 -3.03 -18.74
N GLN A 41 -14.46 -2.09 -17.86
CA GLN A 41 -14.24 -0.69 -18.21
C GLN A 41 -13.08 -0.53 -19.18
N SER A 42 -11.94 -1.18 -18.94
CA SER A 42 -10.79 -1.19 -19.86
C SER A 42 -11.19 -1.72 -21.23
N ILE A 43 -11.94 -2.83 -21.29
CA ILE A 43 -12.51 -3.37 -22.55
C ILE A 43 -13.41 -2.32 -23.22
N SER A 44 -14.36 -1.74 -22.50
CA SER A 44 -15.26 -0.73 -23.06
C SER A 44 -14.53 0.50 -23.57
N ARG A 45 -13.43 0.91 -22.92
CA ARG A 45 -12.60 2.04 -23.36
C ARG A 45 -11.88 1.71 -24.65
N TRP A 46 -11.30 0.52 -24.75
CA TRP A 46 -10.66 0.02 -25.96
C TRP A 46 -11.66 -0.04 -27.12
N GLU A 47 -12.85 -0.59 -26.88
CA GLU A 47 -13.92 -0.68 -27.89
C GLU A 47 -14.43 0.69 -28.37
N ARG A 48 -14.35 1.71 -27.52
CA ARG A 48 -14.73 3.09 -27.86
C ARG A 48 -13.55 3.93 -28.39
N ASN A 49 -12.39 3.32 -28.63
CA ASN A 49 -11.14 3.99 -29.01
C ASN A 49 -10.69 5.09 -28.02
N LYS A 50 -11.09 4.99 -26.74
CA LYS A 50 -10.67 5.93 -25.68
C LYS A 50 -9.30 5.60 -25.09
N ALA A 51 -8.79 4.40 -25.36
CA ALA A 51 -7.46 3.95 -24.97
C ALA A 51 -7.06 2.78 -25.88
N ILE A 52 -5.76 2.54 -26.04
CA ILE A 52 -5.23 1.39 -26.76
C ILE A 52 -4.62 0.42 -25.73
N PRO A 53 -4.92 -0.89 -25.77
CA PRO A 53 -4.32 -1.86 -24.86
C PRO A 53 -2.80 -1.91 -25.05
N ARG A 54 -2.05 -2.09 -23.95
CA ARG A 54 -0.60 -2.34 -24.05
C ARG A 54 -0.31 -3.66 -24.73
N GLN A 55 0.94 -3.84 -25.17
CA GLN A 55 1.39 -5.06 -25.84
C GLN A 55 1.05 -6.36 -25.09
N TYR A 56 1.14 -6.36 -23.75
CA TYR A 56 0.71 -7.51 -22.94
C TYR A 56 -0.77 -7.86 -23.19
N TYR A 57 -1.66 -6.87 -23.11
CA TYR A 57 -3.08 -7.08 -23.35
C TYR A 57 -3.37 -7.33 -24.83
N LEU A 58 -2.63 -6.74 -25.77
CA LEU A 58 -2.74 -7.07 -27.19
C LEU A 58 -2.40 -8.53 -27.46
N ASN A 59 -1.34 -9.05 -26.84
CA ASN A 59 -0.97 -10.47 -26.94
C ASN A 59 -2.03 -11.38 -26.30
N ARG A 60 -2.54 -11.02 -25.11
CA ARG A 60 -3.61 -11.75 -24.43
C ARG A 60 -4.93 -11.71 -25.19
N LEU A 61 -5.27 -10.58 -25.80
CA LEU A 61 -6.43 -10.43 -26.69
C LEU A 61 -6.26 -11.31 -27.93
N ALA A 62 -5.09 -11.33 -28.56
CA ALA A 62 -4.82 -12.21 -29.69
C ALA A 62 -4.95 -13.69 -29.32
N GLU A 63 -4.47 -14.08 -28.13
CA GLU A 63 -4.59 -15.44 -27.60
C GLU A 63 -6.06 -15.82 -27.30
N VAL A 64 -6.77 -15.02 -26.52
CA VAL A 64 -8.15 -15.30 -26.08
C VAL A 64 -9.16 -15.20 -27.22
N LEU A 65 -8.96 -14.27 -28.14
CA LEU A 65 -9.84 -14.09 -29.30
C LEU A 65 -9.45 -14.97 -30.50
N GLN A 66 -8.40 -15.79 -30.37
CA GLN A 66 -7.89 -16.71 -31.39
C GLN A 66 -7.56 -16.03 -32.73
N ILE A 67 -6.83 -14.92 -32.64
CA ILE A 67 -6.51 -14.08 -33.78
C ILE A 67 -5.02 -14.24 -34.15
N SER A 68 -4.73 -14.38 -35.44
CA SER A 68 -3.35 -14.49 -35.95
C SER A 68 -2.50 -13.28 -35.55
N PRO A 69 -1.19 -13.46 -35.23
CA PRO A 69 -0.29 -12.35 -34.88
C PRO A 69 -0.11 -11.31 -36.00
N GLU A 70 -0.43 -11.65 -37.25
CA GLU A 70 -0.40 -10.75 -38.41
C GLU A 70 -1.67 -9.87 -38.55
N ASN A 71 -2.57 -9.92 -37.57
CA ASN A 71 -3.87 -9.25 -37.64
C ASN A 71 -3.79 -7.74 -37.36
N PRO A 72 -4.63 -6.89 -37.99
CA PRO A 72 -4.66 -5.45 -37.75
C PRO A 72 -4.86 -5.01 -36.28
N LEU A 73 -5.34 -5.85 -35.36
CA LEU A 73 -5.34 -5.54 -33.90
C LEU A 73 -3.94 -5.34 -33.34
N THR A 74 -2.95 -6.11 -33.81
CA THR A 74 -1.56 -6.01 -33.39
C THR A 74 -0.81 -4.96 -34.21
N ALA A 75 -1.15 -4.80 -35.50
CA ALA A 75 -0.46 -3.87 -36.40
C ALA A 75 -0.90 -2.39 -36.29
N LYS A 76 -2.16 -2.08 -35.94
CA LYS A 76 -2.62 -0.67 -35.80
C LYS A 76 -2.25 -0.01 -34.47
N GLY A 77 -1.81 -0.78 -33.47
CA GLY A 77 -1.23 -0.23 -32.24
C GLY A 77 0.04 0.58 -32.48
N GLU A 78 0.73 0.32 -33.60
CA GLU A 78 1.98 1.00 -33.96
C GLU A 78 1.76 2.27 -34.82
N HIS A 79 0.65 2.39 -35.54
CA HIS A 79 0.45 3.43 -36.57
C HIS A 79 -0.25 4.72 -36.12
N HIS A 80 -0.74 4.82 -34.87
CA HIS A 80 -1.25 6.09 -34.32
C HIS A 80 -0.21 6.89 -33.50
N LEU A 81 1.03 6.40 -33.39
CA LEU A 81 2.15 7.09 -32.74
C LEU A 81 2.82 8.16 -33.63
N SER A 82 2.32 8.40 -34.85
CA SER A 82 2.98 9.25 -35.85
C SER A 82 2.25 10.56 -36.15
N GLU A 83 1.63 11.19 -35.16
CA GLU A 83 1.57 12.65 -35.13
C GLU A 83 2.59 13.13 -34.10
N SER A 84 3.73 13.58 -34.61
CA SER A 84 4.87 14.09 -33.86
C SER A 84 4.45 15.24 -32.94
N CYS A 85 4.25 14.92 -31.65
CA CYS A 85 4.21 15.93 -30.61
C CYS A 85 5.65 16.40 -30.33
N SER A 86 5.86 17.71 -30.33
CA SER A 86 7.14 18.37 -29.99
C SER A 86 7.77 17.77 -28.74
N ALA A 87 9.10 17.65 -28.70
CA ALA A 87 9.86 17.06 -27.58
C ALA A 87 9.29 17.49 -26.21
N SER A 88 8.68 16.54 -25.51
CA SER A 88 8.14 16.75 -24.16
C SER A 88 9.30 17.11 -23.23
N LEU A 89 9.20 18.24 -22.53
CA LEU A 89 10.18 18.59 -21.52
C LEU A 89 10.13 17.54 -20.41
N TRP A 90 11.26 16.84 -20.18
CA TRP A 90 11.32 15.75 -19.20
C TRP A 90 12.30 16.07 -18.07
N HIS A 91 11.78 16.24 -16.87
CA HIS A 91 12.56 16.44 -15.65
C HIS A 91 12.10 15.47 -14.56
N VAL A 92 12.49 14.20 -14.72
CA VAL A 92 12.27 13.14 -13.72
C VAL A 92 13.62 12.53 -13.37
N PRO A 93 14.07 12.59 -12.09
CA PRO A 93 15.43 12.20 -11.70
C PRO A 93 15.61 10.68 -11.59
N HIS A 94 14.54 9.90 -11.72
CA HIS A 94 14.55 8.45 -11.54
C HIS A 94 14.36 7.71 -12.85
N MET A 95 15.11 6.63 -13.05
CA MET A 95 14.92 5.70 -14.16
C MET A 95 13.63 4.89 -13.97
N ARG A 96 13.00 4.50 -15.08
CA ARG A 96 11.83 3.62 -15.02
C ARG A 96 12.19 2.30 -14.36
N ASN A 97 11.38 1.86 -13.42
CA ASN A 97 11.60 0.61 -12.71
C ASN A 97 11.27 -0.60 -13.59
N ALA A 98 12.28 -1.39 -13.94
CA ALA A 98 12.13 -2.57 -14.79
C ALA A 98 11.36 -3.73 -14.11
N PHE A 99 11.23 -3.72 -12.78
CA PHE A 99 10.50 -4.72 -12.00
C PHE A 99 9.12 -4.25 -11.54
N PHE A 100 8.64 -3.10 -12.04
CA PHE A 100 7.31 -2.62 -11.71
C PHE A 100 6.25 -3.67 -12.09
N THR A 101 5.41 -4.06 -11.13
CA THR A 101 4.47 -5.17 -11.27
C THR A 101 3.07 -4.76 -10.79
N GLY A 102 2.05 -5.02 -11.60
CA GLY A 102 0.65 -4.82 -11.22
C GLY A 102 0.24 -3.35 -11.11
N ARG A 103 -0.68 -3.06 -10.17
CA ARG A 103 -1.22 -1.72 -9.88
C ARG A 103 -1.96 -1.05 -11.05
N GLU A 104 -2.42 -1.84 -12.01
CA GLU A 104 -3.11 -1.32 -13.20
C GLU A 104 -4.41 -0.58 -12.82
N SER A 105 -5.19 -1.10 -11.85
CA SER A 105 -6.40 -0.41 -11.37
C SER A 105 -6.13 0.99 -10.80
N ILE A 106 -5.03 1.15 -10.05
CA ILE A 106 -4.61 2.44 -9.49
C ILE A 106 -4.17 3.37 -10.60
N LEU A 107 -3.40 2.88 -11.57
CA LEU A 107 -2.89 3.67 -12.69
C LEU A 107 -4.00 4.10 -13.65
N ASP A 108 -4.97 3.23 -13.90
CA ASP A 108 -6.16 3.53 -14.69
C ASP A 108 -7.02 4.59 -13.98
N GLN A 109 -7.28 4.41 -12.68
CA GLN A 109 -8.00 5.40 -11.88
C GLN A 109 -7.28 6.75 -11.84
N LEU A 110 -5.96 6.74 -11.69
CA LEU A 110 -5.15 7.95 -11.69
C LEU A 110 -5.22 8.67 -13.05
N HIS A 111 -5.10 7.92 -14.14
CA HIS A 111 -5.22 8.45 -15.50
C HIS A 111 -6.61 9.05 -15.76
N GLU A 112 -7.68 8.34 -15.37
CA GLU A 112 -9.05 8.85 -15.48
C GLU A 112 -9.23 10.18 -14.76
N ARG A 113 -8.75 10.25 -13.52
CA ARG A 113 -8.87 11.45 -12.71
C ARG A 113 -8.03 12.59 -13.29
N LEU A 114 -6.81 12.36 -13.73
CA LEU A 114 -5.96 13.42 -14.28
C LEU A 114 -6.46 13.95 -15.64
N HIS A 115 -7.09 13.11 -16.47
CA HIS A 115 -7.61 13.51 -17.80
C HIS A 115 -9.05 14.02 -17.81
N ALA A 116 -9.91 13.61 -16.86
CA ALA A 116 -11.29 14.11 -16.78
C ALA A 116 -11.35 15.64 -16.59
N HIS A 117 -10.31 16.24 -15.99
CA HIS A 117 -10.22 17.67 -15.72
C HIS A 117 -9.60 18.49 -16.87
N SER A 118 -9.28 17.86 -18.01
CA SER A 118 -8.88 18.55 -19.24
C SER A 118 -10.09 19.10 -20.03
N GLN A 119 -11.33 18.80 -19.62
CA GLN A 119 -12.53 19.35 -20.24
C GLN A 119 -12.99 20.64 -19.53
N PRO A 120 -13.08 21.78 -20.24
CA PRO A 120 -13.24 23.12 -19.65
C PRO A 120 -14.59 23.37 -18.95
N ASP A 121 -15.60 22.52 -19.17
CA ASP A 121 -16.97 22.75 -18.66
C ASP A 121 -17.31 22.03 -17.34
N GLN A 122 -16.40 21.23 -16.77
CA GLN A 122 -16.65 20.54 -15.49
C GLN A 122 -15.59 20.87 -14.42
N GLY A 123 -15.70 22.09 -13.88
CA GLY A 123 -15.47 22.43 -12.46
C GLY A 123 -14.19 21.93 -11.75
N GLN A 124 -13.33 22.90 -11.41
CA GLN A 124 -12.20 22.84 -10.46
C GLN A 124 -11.13 21.79 -10.77
N SER A 125 -9.95 22.26 -11.17
CA SER A 125 -8.76 21.43 -11.26
C SER A 125 -8.32 20.98 -9.87
N GLN A 126 -8.42 19.68 -9.60
CA GLN A 126 -8.23 19.11 -8.28
C GLN A 126 -6.83 18.50 -8.15
N LEU A 127 -6.27 18.65 -6.95
CA LEU A 127 -5.03 17.99 -6.56
C LEU A 127 -5.28 16.49 -6.41
N HIS A 128 -4.49 15.64 -7.08
CA HIS A 128 -4.59 14.19 -6.93
C HIS A 128 -3.46 13.67 -6.05
N MET A 129 -3.80 12.85 -5.05
CA MET A 129 -2.83 12.38 -4.07
C MET A 129 -2.87 10.87 -3.89
N LEU A 130 -1.70 10.24 -4.02
CA LEU A 130 -1.44 8.86 -3.60
C LEU A 130 -1.01 8.87 -2.14
N SER A 131 -1.74 8.15 -1.29
CA SER A 131 -1.47 8.05 0.15
C SER A 131 -1.27 6.61 0.60
N GLY A 132 -0.63 6.40 1.75
CA GLY A 132 -0.46 5.07 2.33
C GLY A 132 0.86 4.89 3.07
N LEU A 133 1.08 3.67 3.57
CA LEU A 133 2.24 3.29 4.39
C LEU A 133 3.59 3.55 3.71
N GLY A 134 4.65 3.78 4.49
CA GLY A 134 6.02 3.80 3.99
C GLY A 134 6.38 2.49 3.26
N GLY A 135 7.02 2.58 2.10
CA GLY A 135 7.36 1.39 1.31
C GLY A 135 6.21 0.73 0.53
N ILE A 136 4.99 1.29 0.55
CA ILE A 136 3.82 0.74 -0.17
C ILE A 136 3.84 0.94 -1.69
N GLY A 137 4.82 1.71 -2.20
CA GLY A 137 5.04 1.91 -3.64
C GLY A 137 4.47 3.18 -4.26
N LYS A 138 4.00 4.17 -3.49
CA LYS A 138 3.42 5.43 -4.00
C LYS A 138 4.30 6.14 -5.04
N THR A 139 5.57 6.36 -4.69
CA THR A 139 6.60 6.95 -5.55
C THR A 139 6.78 6.15 -6.84
N GLN A 140 6.77 4.82 -6.75
CA GLN A 140 6.92 3.94 -7.91
C GLN A 140 5.69 3.96 -8.81
N ILE A 141 4.49 4.08 -8.25
CA ILE A 141 3.24 4.26 -9.01
C ILE A 141 3.26 5.60 -9.75
N ALA A 142 3.64 6.70 -9.07
CA ALA A 142 3.75 8.01 -9.71
C ALA A 142 4.81 8.03 -10.82
N LEU A 143 5.95 7.38 -10.58
CA LEU A 143 7.03 7.22 -11.56
C LEU A 143 6.57 6.41 -12.78
N GLU A 144 5.92 5.27 -12.56
CA GLU A 144 5.40 4.45 -13.65
C GLU A 144 4.32 5.20 -14.44
N TYR A 145 3.45 5.95 -13.78
CA TYR A 145 2.48 6.83 -14.45
C TYR A 145 3.17 7.83 -15.37
N ALA A 146 4.19 8.52 -14.86
CA ALA A 146 4.95 9.52 -15.63
C ALA A 146 5.55 8.92 -16.90
N TYR A 147 6.20 7.75 -16.81
CA TYR A 147 6.79 7.07 -17.97
C TYR A 147 5.74 6.52 -18.93
N ARG A 148 4.62 6.04 -18.41
CA ARG A 148 3.57 5.37 -19.18
C ARG A 148 2.75 6.34 -20.02
N TYR A 149 2.53 7.55 -19.52
CA TYR A 149 1.70 8.57 -20.15
C TYR A 149 2.49 9.81 -20.57
N SER A 150 3.83 9.72 -20.66
CA SER A 150 4.69 10.87 -20.95
C SER A 150 4.35 11.59 -22.26
N SER A 151 3.90 10.84 -23.28
CA SER A 151 3.53 11.39 -24.59
C SER A 151 2.27 12.25 -24.57
N GLU A 152 1.47 12.17 -23.51
CA GLU A 152 0.24 12.94 -23.35
C GLU A 152 0.49 14.31 -22.70
N TYR A 153 1.71 14.54 -22.21
CA TYR A 153 2.10 15.78 -21.56
C TYR A 153 3.19 16.51 -22.35
N ARG A 154 3.08 17.84 -22.43
CA ARG A 154 4.12 18.71 -23.00
C ARG A 154 5.33 18.86 -22.07
N ALA A 155 5.11 18.70 -20.78
CA ALA A 155 6.16 18.73 -19.76
C ALA A 155 5.83 17.77 -18.62
N VAL A 156 6.82 17.02 -18.17
CA VAL A 156 6.74 16.18 -16.97
C VAL A 156 7.83 16.62 -16.01
N LEU A 157 7.43 17.17 -14.86
CA LEU A 157 8.32 17.76 -13.87
C LEU A 157 8.16 17.01 -12.54
N TRP A 158 9.28 16.77 -11.86
CA TRP A 158 9.34 16.08 -10.58
C TRP A 158 9.95 16.97 -9.51
N ILE A 159 9.25 17.13 -8.39
CA ILE A 159 9.69 17.88 -7.22
C ILE A 159 9.72 16.93 -6.02
N SER A 160 10.91 16.63 -5.49
CA SER A 160 11.01 15.97 -4.18
C SER A 160 10.62 16.94 -3.08
N ALA A 161 9.78 16.51 -2.14
CA ALA A 161 9.23 17.34 -1.06
C ALA A 161 9.25 16.62 0.30
N GLU A 162 10.17 15.65 0.47
CA GLU A 162 10.38 14.93 1.73
C GLU A 162 10.86 15.83 2.86
N THR A 163 11.68 16.84 2.54
CA THR A 163 12.14 17.88 3.47
C THR A 163 12.14 19.24 2.77
N ASP A 164 12.21 20.33 3.54
CA ASP A 164 12.32 21.69 3.00
C ASP A 164 13.57 21.86 2.13
N GLU A 165 14.69 21.23 2.51
CA GLU A 165 15.93 21.23 1.74
C GLU A 165 15.78 20.47 0.42
N ALA A 166 15.12 19.30 0.44
CA ALA A 166 14.85 18.51 -0.76
C ALA A 166 13.94 19.29 -1.73
N LEU A 167 12.89 19.93 -1.20
CA LEU A 167 11.99 20.81 -1.94
C LEU A 167 12.74 21.96 -2.60
N PHE A 168 13.60 22.64 -1.85
CA PHE A 168 14.40 23.75 -2.38
C PHE A 168 15.35 23.29 -3.49
N CYS A 169 16.11 22.22 -3.27
CA CYS A 169 17.06 21.68 -4.26
C CYS A 169 16.34 21.23 -5.55
N SER A 170 15.18 20.57 -5.40
CA SER A 170 14.41 20.11 -6.56
C SER A 170 13.78 21.27 -7.33
N CYS A 171 13.32 22.32 -6.65
CA CYS A 171 12.85 23.55 -7.28
C CYS A 171 13.97 24.27 -8.06
N LEU A 172 15.18 24.34 -7.49
CA LEU A 172 16.36 24.88 -8.18
C LEU A 172 16.65 24.10 -9.47
N SER A 173 16.75 22.77 -9.39
CA SER A 173 17.01 21.93 -10.56
C SER A 173 15.92 22.06 -11.63
N THR A 174 14.66 22.18 -11.20
CA THR A 174 13.54 22.47 -12.12
C THR A 174 13.72 23.82 -12.79
N ALA A 175 14.07 24.87 -12.05
CA ALA A 175 14.31 26.20 -12.61
C ALA A 175 15.49 26.23 -13.60
N GLU A 176 16.53 25.42 -13.38
CA GLU A 176 17.64 25.23 -14.32
C GLU A 176 17.18 24.60 -15.63
N VAL A 177 16.42 23.50 -15.56
CA VAL A 177 15.89 22.80 -16.75
C VAL A 177 14.89 23.65 -17.53
N LEU A 178 14.10 24.46 -16.81
CA LEU A 178 13.20 25.46 -17.39
C LEU A 178 13.93 26.72 -17.90
N ASN A 179 15.25 26.81 -17.67
CA ASN A 179 16.10 27.95 -18.00
C ASN A 179 15.55 29.30 -17.48
N LEU A 180 15.06 29.31 -16.24
CA LEU A 180 14.48 30.51 -15.62
C LEU A 180 15.58 31.48 -15.16
N PRO A 181 15.36 32.80 -15.22
CA PRO A 181 16.32 33.80 -14.72
C PRO A 181 16.72 33.60 -13.26
N GLU A 182 15.79 33.10 -12.44
CA GLU A 182 15.95 32.91 -11.00
C GLU A 182 16.74 31.64 -10.62
N LYS A 183 17.21 30.85 -11.61
CA LYS A 183 17.91 29.56 -11.38
C LYS A 183 19.17 29.64 -10.51
N ASN A 184 19.80 30.81 -10.41
CA ASN A 184 20.99 31.04 -9.57
C ASN A 184 20.68 31.85 -8.29
N GLY A 185 19.40 32.07 -7.98
CA GLY A 185 18.98 32.89 -6.84
C GLY A 185 18.97 32.10 -5.53
N PRO A 186 19.32 32.71 -4.38
CA PRO A 186 19.27 32.03 -3.08
C PRO A 186 17.86 31.98 -2.45
N ASP A 187 16.85 32.56 -3.11
CA ASP A 187 15.51 32.78 -2.55
C ASP A 187 14.50 31.77 -3.11
N GLN A 188 14.15 30.78 -2.28
CA GLN A 188 13.18 29.72 -2.60
C GLN A 188 11.83 30.28 -3.07
N HIS A 189 11.32 31.32 -2.42
CA HIS A 189 10.02 31.89 -2.79
C HIS A 189 10.06 32.56 -4.17
N LYS A 190 11.17 33.20 -4.55
CA LYS A 190 11.34 33.71 -5.92
C LYS A 190 11.37 32.59 -6.95
N ILE A 191 12.06 31.49 -6.66
CA ILE A 191 12.13 30.32 -7.56
C ILE A 191 10.76 29.68 -7.74
N ILE A 192 10.04 29.40 -6.64
CA ILE A 192 8.68 28.85 -6.68
C ILE A 192 7.74 29.77 -7.47
N ARG A 193 7.81 31.09 -7.26
CA ARG A 193 7.04 32.07 -8.07
C ARG A 193 7.41 32.04 -9.55
N ALA A 194 8.67 31.83 -9.89
CA ALA A 194 9.12 31.73 -11.27
C ALA A 194 8.60 30.46 -11.95
N ILE A 195 8.67 29.31 -11.27
CA ILE A 195 8.14 28.03 -11.76
C ILE A 195 6.63 28.11 -11.95
N THR A 196 5.90 28.61 -10.94
CA THR A 196 4.43 28.77 -11.04
C THR A 196 4.03 29.74 -12.16
N ARG A 197 4.76 30.84 -12.36
CA ARG A 197 4.57 31.72 -13.53
C ARG A 197 4.79 30.99 -14.84
N TRP A 198 5.82 30.15 -14.94
CA TRP A 198 6.07 29.33 -16.13
C TRP A 198 4.91 28.36 -16.39
N LEU A 199 4.45 27.64 -15.36
CA LEU A 199 3.33 26.69 -15.45
C LEU A 199 2.02 27.34 -15.93
N ARG A 200 1.73 28.57 -15.52
CA ARG A 200 0.55 29.34 -15.99
C ARG A 200 0.60 29.73 -17.48
N GLY A 201 1.78 29.71 -18.08
CA GLY A 201 1.99 29.98 -19.50
C GLY A 201 2.04 28.72 -20.36
N GLN A 202 1.93 27.54 -19.75
CA GLN A 202 2.03 26.24 -20.41
C GLN A 202 0.74 25.44 -20.23
N ARG A 203 0.49 24.52 -21.16
CA ARG A 203 -0.64 23.59 -21.10
C ARG A 203 -0.16 22.15 -21.06
N ASP A 204 -1.03 21.26 -20.61
CA ASP A 204 -0.85 19.81 -20.64
C ASP A 204 0.47 19.39 -19.98
N TRP A 205 0.82 20.02 -18.85
CA TRP A 205 1.98 19.60 -18.05
C TRP A 205 1.55 18.67 -16.92
N LEU A 206 2.45 17.79 -16.50
CA LEU A 206 2.33 16.97 -15.30
C LEU A 206 3.40 17.41 -14.30
N LEU A 207 2.97 17.83 -13.12
CA LEU A 207 3.86 18.13 -12.00
C LEU A 207 3.64 17.11 -10.90
N ILE A 208 4.71 16.39 -10.54
CA ILE A 208 4.70 15.37 -9.52
C ILE A 208 5.45 15.90 -8.30
N PHE A 209 4.78 15.97 -7.15
CA PHE A 209 5.44 16.16 -5.86
C PHE A 209 5.57 14.81 -5.15
N ASP A 210 6.79 14.42 -4.82
CA ASP A 210 7.07 13.17 -4.14
C ASP A 210 7.42 13.38 -2.68
N GLY A 211 6.74 12.66 -1.78
CA GLY A 211 7.07 12.64 -0.36
C GLY A 211 6.52 13.80 0.46
N VAL A 212 5.41 14.43 0.06
CA VAL A 212 4.85 15.59 0.77
C VAL A 212 4.37 15.21 2.18
N GLU A 213 4.94 15.82 3.21
CA GLU A 213 4.52 15.67 4.60
C GLU A 213 3.71 16.88 5.14
N ASP A 214 3.77 18.03 4.46
CA ASP A 214 2.96 19.23 4.74
C ASP A 214 2.31 19.76 3.45
N LEU A 215 0.97 19.79 3.41
CA LEU A 215 0.22 20.28 2.25
C LEU A 215 0.34 21.79 2.04
N THR A 216 0.76 22.57 3.06
CA THR A 216 0.87 24.03 2.91
C THR A 216 1.89 24.43 1.83
N CYS A 217 2.91 23.59 1.61
CA CYS A 217 3.94 23.82 0.57
C CYS A 217 3.38 23.82 -0.86
N LEU A 218 2.20 23.21 -1.07
CA LEU A 218 1.55 23.12 -2.38
C LEU A 218 0.77 24.39 -2.75
N SER A 219 0.41 25.22 -1.75
CA SER A 219 -0.43 26.41 -1.92
C SER A 219 -0.03 27.32 -3.11
N PRO A 220 1.27 27.61 -3.34
CA PRO A 220 1.69 28.43 -4.49
C PRO A 220 1.32 27.82 -5.85
N PHE A 221 1.31 26.49 -5.95
CA PHE A 221 1.10 25.74 -7.19
C PHE A 221 -0.37 25.54 -7.53
N LEU A 222 -1.27 25.57 -6.53
CA LEU A 222 -2.71 25.30 -6.71
C LEU A 222 -3.38 26.23 -7.73
N SER A 223 -2.95 27.50 -7.77
CA SER A 223 -3.48 28.50 -8.73
C SER A 223 -3.21 28.19 -10.20
N SER A 224 -2.30 27.25 -10.49
CA SER A 224 -1.86 26.95 -11.87
C SER A 224 -2.48 25.67 -12.42
N ILE A 225 -3.18 24.86 -11.60
CA ILE A 225 -3.66 23.52 -11.96
C ILE A 225 -4.66 23.56 -13.14
N HIS A 226 -5.28 24.71 -13.44
CA HIS A 226 -6.21 24.85 -14.58
C HIS A 226 -5.65 24.53 -15.96
N GLN A 227 -4.32 24.44 -16.10
CA GLN A 227 -3.68 24.18 -17.38
C GLN A 227 -2.81 22.90 -17.37
N GLY A 228 -2.88 22.11 -16.31
CA GLY A 228 -2.10 20.88 -16.18
C GLY A 228 -2.57 19.98 -15.05
N SER A 229 -1.75 18.99 -14.73
CA SER A 229 -2.08 17.92 -13.79
C SER A 229 -1.09 17.93 -12.62
N LEU A 230 -1.61 17.94 -11.39
CA LEU A 230 -0.82 17.88 -10.16
C LEU A 230 -1.02 16.53 -9.47
N LEU A 231 0.07 15.76 -9.36
CA LEU A 231 0.12 14.49 -8.67
C LEU A 231 1.01 14.60 -7.43
N VAL A 232 0.51 14.18 -6.28
CA VAL A 232 1.26 14.18 -5.01
C VAL A 232 1.38 12.76 -4.48
N THR A 233 2.54 12.39 -3.95
CA THR A 233 2.70 11.22 -3.09
C THR A 233 2.87 11.69 -1.63
N SER A 234 2.19 11.04 -0.69
CA SER A 234 2.23 11.42 0.72
C SER A 234 1.94 10.24 1.66
N ARG A 235 2.27 10.34 2.94
CA ARG A 235 1.82 9.41 3.99
C ARG A 235 0.54 9.89 4.69
N LEU A 236 0.17 11.16 4.50
CA LEU A 236 -0.99 11.78 5.13
C LEU A 236 -2.28 11.09 4.70
N GLN A 237 -3.10 10.70 5.68
CA GLN A 237 -4.45 10.19 5.42
C GLN A 237 -5.54 11.27 5.46
N ALA A 238 -5.25 12.43 6.06
CA ALA A 238 -6.18 13.55 6.17
C ALA A 238 -5.73 14.68 5.24
N ILE A 239 -6.56 15.02 4.27
CA ILE A 239 -6.23 15.96 3.19
C ILE A 239 -7.20 17.13 3.01
N GLY A 240 -8.23 17.20 3.85
CA GLY A 240 -9.29 18.19 3.71
C GLY A 240 -10.06 18.04 2.39
N THR A 241 -10.67 19.13 1.93
CA THR A 241 -11.50 19.18 0.72
C THR A 241 -10.71 19.50 -0.56
N ALA A 242 -9.41 19.80 -0.45
CA ALA A 242 -8.62 20.33 -1.55
C ALA A 242 -8.08 19.27 -2.51
N ALA A 243 -8.13 17.98 -2.14
CA ALA A 243 -7.52 16.90 -2.91
C ALA A 243 -8.40 15.66 -3.03
N GLN A 244 -8.24 14.95 -4.14
CA GLN A 244 -8.78 13.60 -4.33
C GLN A 244 -7.73 12.57 -3.95
N GLN A 245 -8.04 11.78 -2.94
CA GLN A 245 -7.16 10.71 -2.46
C GLN A 245 -7.36 9.42 -3.25
N ILE A 246 -6.25 8.73 -3.51
CA ILE A 246 -6.23 7.30 -3.73
C ILE A 246 -5.40 6.71 -2.58
N LEU A 247 -6.04 5.89 -1.75
CA LEU A 247 -5.34 5.13 -0.71
C LEU A 247 -4.68 3.93 -1.38
N VAL A 248 -3.36 3.89 -1.38
CA VAL A 248 -2.58 2.78 -1.91
C VAL A 248 -2.48 1.70 -0.85
N GLU A 249 -3.10 0.57 -1.14
CA GLU A 249 -3.13 -0.61 -0.27
C GLU A 249 -2.00 -1.59 -0.61
N SER A 250 -1.84 -2.65 0.19
CA SER A 250 -0.90 -3.74 -0.08
C SER A 250 -1.16 -4.38 -1.45
N MET A 251 -0.12 -4.95 -2.05
CA MET A 251 -0.26 -5.72 -3.29
C MET A 251 -1.13 -6.95 -3.03
N SER A 252 -1.93 -7.34 -4.02
CA SER A 252 -2.64 -8.61 -3.97
C SER A 252 -1.65 -9.79 -3.89
N ALA A 253 -2.12 -10.97 -3.49
CA ALA A 253 -1.27 -12.16 -3.42
C ALA A 253 -0.65 -12.52 -4.78
N GLU A 254 -1.41 -12.34 -5.87
CA GLU A 254 -0.97 -12.63 -7.23
C GLU A 254 0.08 -11.63 -7.74
N GLU A 255 -0.16 -10.34 -7.55
CA GLU A 255 0.82 -9.29 -7.89
C GLU A 255 2.10 -9.46 -7.06
N SER A 256 1.96 -9.79 -5.77
CA SER A 256 3.08 -9.99 -4.85
C SER A 256 3.94 -11.18 -5.24
N LEU A 257 3.32 -12.30 -5.60
CA LEU A 257 4.02 -13.49 -6.06
C LEU A 257 4.76 -13.20 -7.36
N THR A 258 4.09 -12.57 -8.32
CA THR A 258 4.69 -12.17 -9.59
C THR A 258 5.89 -11.26 -9.37
N PHE A 259 5.74 -10.26 -8.51
CA PHE A 259 6.81 -9.31 -8.20
C PHE A 259 8.00 -10.00 -7.53
N LEU A 260 7.78 -10.84 -6.52
CA LEU A 260 8.83 -11.60 -5.84
C LEU A 260 9.63 -12.47 -6.82
N LEU A 261 8.94 -13.19 -7.71
CA LEU A 261 9.57 -14.10 -8.66
C LEU A 261 10.35 -13.34 -9.76
N GLN A 262 9.84 -12.19 -10.20
CA GLN A 262 10.56 -11.32 -11.14
C GLN A 262 11.79 -10.69 -10.47
N ARG A 263 11.63 -10.16 -9.26
CA ARG A 263 12.70 -9.49 -8.54
C ARG A 263 13.84 -10.43 -8.18
N SER A 264 13.53 -11.67 -7.82
CA SER A 264 14.51 -12.75 -7.57
C SER A 264 15.10 -13.34 -8.86
N LYS A 265 14.69 -12.86 -10.05
CA LYS A 265 15.09 -13.39 -11.38
C LYS A 265 14.79 -14.88 -11.58
N LEU A 266 13.85 -15.43 -10.82
CA LEU A 266 13.34 -16.80 -11.00
C LEU A 266 12.30 -16.88 -12.12
N PHE A 267 11.65 -15.76 -12.41
CA PHE A 267 10.73 -15.59 -13.53
C PHE A 267 11.10 -14.36 -14.36
N GLN A 268 11.06 -14.50 -15.70
CA GLN A 268 11.23 -13.38 -16.63
C GLN A 268 10.19 -13.50 -17.75
N PRO A 269 9.37 -12.46 -18.01
CA PRO A 269 8.46 -12.45 -19.14
C PRO A 269 9.21 -12.71 -20.45
N GLY A 270 8.71 -13.64 -21.27
CA GLY A 270 9.30 -13.96 -22.58
C GLY A 270 10.51 -14.91 -22.56
N ARG A 271 10.90 -15.45 -21.40
CA ARG A 271 11.86 -16.57 -21.30
C ARG A 271 11.17 -17.83 -20.74
N PRO A 272 11.66 -19.03 -21.07
CA PRO A 272 11.18 -20.25 -20.42
C PRO A 272 11.37 -20.11 -18.90
N SER A 273 10.28 -20.21 -18.15
CA SER A 273 10.33 -20.21 -16.69
C SER A 273 11.22 -21.36 -16.23
N LYS A 274 12.17 -21.10 -15.33
CA LYS A 274 12.81 -22.18 -14.59
C LYS A 274 11.70 -22.96 -13.88
N PHE A 275 11.61 -24.26 -14.11
CA PHE A 275 10.65 -25.10 -13.39
C PHE A 275 10.98 -25.05 -11.90
N LEU A 276 10.17 -24.32 -11.14
CA LEU A 276 10.24 -24.34 -9.69
C LEU A 276 9.64 -25.64 -9.18
N SER A 277 10.27 -26.23 -8.17
CA SER A 277 9.70 -27.37 -7.48
C SER A 277 8.42 -26.95 -6.73
N THR A 278 7.56 -27.91 -6.40
CA THR A 278 6.36 -27.66 -5.57
C THR A 278 6.70 -27.06 -4.21
N ALA A 279 7.86 -27.42 -3.65
CA ALA A 279 8.38 -26.85 -2.41
C ALA A 279 8.72 -25.35 -2.57
N GLU A 280 9.39 -24.96 -3.66
CA GLU A 280 9.74 -23.57 -3.93
C GLU A 280 8.51 -22.69 -4.19
N VAL A 281 7.51 -23.21 -4.91
CA VAL A 281 6.23 -22.50 -5.08
C VAL A 281 5.53 -22.29 -3.73
N SER A 282 5.49 -23.32 -2.87
CA SER A 282 4.95 -23.19 -1.51
C SER A 282 5.73 -22.18 -0.67
N ALA A 283 7.06 -22.15 -0.80
CA ALA A 283 7.91 -21.19 -0.10
C ALA A 283 7.63 -19.75 -0.58
N ALA A 284 7.47 -19.52 -1.89
CA ALA A 284 7.13 -18.22 -2.45
C ALA A 284 5.83 -17.67 -1.86
N HIS A 285 4.77 -18.50 -1.82
CA HIS A 285 3.49 -18.10 -1.21
C HIS A 285 3.64 -17.73 0.28
N LYS A 286 4.42 -18.51 1.04
CA LYS A 286 4.68 -18.23 2.47
C LYS A 286 5.52 -16.98 2.68
N ILE A 287 6.43 -16.65 1.77
CA ILE A 287 7.17 -15.39 1.79
C ILE A 287 6.21 -14.23 1.53
N VAL A 288 5.37 -14.32 0.50
CA VAL A 288 4.34 -13.30 0.20
C VAL A 288 3.42 -13.07 1.42
N GLU A 289 2.96 -14.14 2.06
CA GLU A 289 2.15 -14.07 3.29
C GLU A 289 2.92 -13.42 4.45
N ALA A 290 4.22 -13.68 4.58
CA ALA A 290 5.06 -13.06 5.61
C ALA A 290 5.28 -11.57 5.35
N MET A 291 5.41 -11.16 4.09
CA MET A 291 5.60 -9.76 3.69
C MET A 291 4.29 -8.94 3.63
N ASP A 292 3.14 -9.61 3.70
CA ASP A 292 1.80 -8.99 3.75
C ASP A 292 1.52 -8.03 2.57
N GLY A 293 2.07 -8.37 1.40
CA GLY A 293 1.92 -7.58 0.17
C GLY A 293 2.64 -6.23 0.19
N LEU A 294 3.56 -5.97 1.13
CA LEU A 294 4.36 -4.74 1.15
C LEU A 294 5.45 -4.79 0.07
N PRO A 295 5.42 -3.93 -0.98
CA PRO A 295 6.39 -3.96 -2.07
C PRO A 295 7.83 -3.80 -1.60
N LEU A 296 8.11 -2.89 -0.66
CA LEU A 296 9.48 -2.72 -0.14
C LEU A 296 10.03 -4.02 0.48
N ALA A 297 9.19 -4.78 1.17
CA ALA A 297 9.60 -6.03 1.80
C ALA A 297 9.81 -7.16 0.77
N LEU A 298 8.93 -7.23 -0.24
CA LEU A 298 9.08 -8.17 -1.36
C LEU A 298 10.32 -7.84 -2.20
N ASP A 299 10.60 -6.57 -2.45
CA ASP A 299 11.80 -6.10 -3.15
C ASP A 299 13.05 -6.52 -2.39
N GLN A 300 13.07 -6.30 -1.07
CA GLN A 300 14.19 -6.66 -0.21
C GLN A 300 14.40 -8.19 -0.15
N ALA A 301 13.33 -8.97 -0.06
CA ALA A 301 13.40 -10.43 -0.13
C ALA A 301 13.95 -10.91 -1.48
N GLY A 302 13.39 -10.41 -2.59
CA GLY A 302 13.84 -10.75 -3.95
C GLY A 302 15.28 -10.32 -4.21
N THR A 303 15.69 -9.16 -3.71
CA THR A 303 17.08 -8.67 -3.78
C THR A 303 18.03 -9.62 -3.05
N TYR A 304 17.70 -10.03 -1.82
CA TYR A 304 18.54 -10.96 -1.07
C TYR A 304 18.68 -12.31 -1.78
N ILE A 305 17.58 -12.86 -2.27
CA ILE A 305 17.55 -14.14 -3.00
C ILE A 305 18.42 -14.04 -4.26
N GLU A 306 18.30 -12.94 -5.00
CA GLU A 306 19.12 -12.68 -6.18
C GLU A 306 20.61 -12.55 -5.83
N GLU A 307 20.96 -11.73 -4.85
CA GLU A 307 22.37 -11.43 -4.52
C GLU A 307 23.10 -12.64 -3.94
N THR A 308 22.41 -13.45 -3.13
CA THR A 308 22.99 -14.62 -2.47
C THR A 308 22.83 -15.92 -3.26
N GLN A 309 21.94 -15.93 -4.26
CA GLN A 309 21.57 -17.13 -5.02
C GLN A 309 21.05 -18.28 -4.15
N CYS A 310 20.47 -17.98 -2.97
CA CYS A 310 19.80 -18.98 -2.14
C CYS A 310 18.41 -19.36 -2.70
N THR A 311 17.84 -20.45 -2.21
CA THR A 311 16.47 -20.85 -2.59
C THR A 311 15.42 -20.05 -1.83
N LEU A 312 14.17 -20.02 -2.32
CA LEU A 312 13.04 -19.42 -1.61
C LEU A 312 12.82 -20.15 -0.27
N SER A 313 12.99 -21.47 -0.24
CA SER A 313 12.87 -22.27 0.98
C SER A 313 13.89 -21.87 2.04
N ASP A 314 15.17 -21.72 1.65
CA ASP A 314 16.25 -21.31 2.56
C ASP A 314 16.00 -19.91 3.12
N TYR A 315 15.66 -18.95 2.23
CA TYR A 315 15.31 -17.60 2.64
C TYR A 315 14.17 -17.59 3.67
N LEU A 316 13.08 -18.32 3.40
CA LEU A 316 11.93 -18.39 4.29
C LEU A 316 12.32 -18.97 5.67
N GLN A 317 13.17 -20.00 5.68
CA GLN A 317 13.66 -20.60 6.92
C GLN A 317 14.47 -19.60 7.74
N TRP A 318 15.45 -18.93 7.13
CA TRP A 318 16.28 -17.96 7.84
C TRP A 318 15.50 -16.71 8.26
N TYR A 319 14.56 -16.25 7.44
CA TYR A 319 13.66 -15.15 7.79
C TYR A 319 12.84 -15.48 9.05
N LYS A 320 12.30 -16.70 9.16
CA LYS A 320 11.57 -17.13 10.36
C LYS A 320 12.45 -17.17 11.61
N GLN A 321 13.73 -17.48 11.46
CA GLN A 321 14.68 -17.55 12.57
C GLN A 321 15.23 -16.18 12.98
N GLN A 322 15.46 -15.27 12.02
CA GLN A 322 16.17 -14.00 12.22
C GLN A 322 15.43 -12.83 11.56
N ARG A 323 14.11 -12.75 11.75
CA ARG A 323 13.21 -11.77 11.08
C ARG A 323 13.77 -10.36 11.03
N LEU A 324 14.12 -9.78 12.18
CA LEU A 324 14.64 -8.41 12.27
C LEU A 324 15.92 -8.20 11.45
N LYS A 325 16.84 -9.17 11.45
CA LYS A 325 18.09 -9.09 10.67
C LYS A 325 17.78 -8.97 9.18
N PHE A 326 16.85 -9.79 8.69
CA PHE A 326 16.43 -9.75 7.30
C PHE A 326 15.70 -8.45 6.96
N LEU A 327 14.84 -7.93 7.85
CA LEU A 327 14.16 -6.65 7.66
C LEU A 327 15.09 -5.43 7.70
N LYS A 328 16.26 -5.54 8.34
CA LYS A 328 17.33 -4.53 8.32
C LYS A 328 18.20 -4.56 7.07
N HIS A 329 18.30 -5.71 6.41
CA HIS A 329 19.20 -5.91 5.29
C HIS A 329 18.59 -5.43 3.97
N ARG A 330 18.95 -4.23 3.51
CA ARG A 330 18.39 -3.64 2.27
C ARG A 330 18.84 -4.34 0.98
N GLY A 331 20.09 -4.82 0.94
CA GLY A 331 20.76 -5.28 -0.28
C GLY A 331 21.50 -4.16 -1.03
N TYR A 332 22.49 -4.51 -1.84
CA TYR A 332 23.37 -3.57 -2.55
C TYR A 332 22.77 -3.09 -3.89
N SER A 333 21.89 -3.88 -4.48
CA SER A 333 21.27 -3.64 -5.79
C SER A 333 19.92 -2.91 -5.69
N SER A 334 19.72 -2.12 -4.61
CA SER A 334 18.46 -1.43 -4.37
C SER A 334 18.29 -0.25 -5.33
N GLN A 335 17.47 -0.44 -6.36
CA GLN A 335 17.01 0.66 -7.21
C GLN A 335 15.69 1.22 -6.65
N GLY A 336 15.65 2.50 -6.32
CA GLY A 336 14.42 3.24 -6.00
C GLY A 336 14.29 3.70 -4.55
N HIS A 337 14.40 2.82 -3.56
CA HIS A 337 14.25 3.19 -2.13
C HIS A 337 15.49 2.77 -1.33
N PRO A 338 16.26 3.70 -0.75
CA PRO A 338 17.56 3.39 -0.15
C PRO A 338 17.46 2.77 1.25
N ALA A 339 16.39 3.04 1.99
CA ALA A 339 16.20 2.51 3.34
C ALA A 339 15.52 1.12 3.31
N SER A 340 15.89 0.28 4.28
CA SER A 340 15.26 -1.03 4.52
C SER A 340 13.85 -0.89 5.10
N VAL A 341 13.09 -1.99 5.12
CA VAL A 341 11.76 -2.03 5.76
C VAL A 341 11.84 -1.55 7.20
N GLU A 342 12.80 -2.09 7.97
CA GLU A 342 12.98 -1.72 9.37
C GLU A 342 13.32 -0.24 9.51
N ALA A 343 14.30 0.27 8.76
CA ALA A 343 14.72 1.68 8.85
C ALA A 343 13.58 2.65 8.49
N THR A 344 12.79 2.33 7.47
CA THR A 344 11.64 3.15 7.03
C THR A 344 10.56 3.27 8.11
N LEU A 345 10.26 2.15 8.78
CA LEU A 345 9.27 2.10 9.84
C LEU A 345 9.79 2.72 11.15
N SER A 346 11.04 2.41 11.52
CA SER A 346 11.71 2.97 12.70
C SER A 346 11.78 4.49 12.67
N LEU A 347 12.04 5.10 11.50
CA LEU A 347 11.98 6.56 11.35
C LEU A 347 10.58 7.12 11.68
N SER A 348 9.52 6.47 11.19
CA SER A 348 8.14 6.89 11.50
C SER A 348 7.83 6.74 12.99
N PHE A 349 8.33 5.69 13.64
CA PHE A 349 8.16 5.50 15.09
C PHE A 349 8.86 6.58 15.89
N GLN A 350 10.09 6.96 15.51
CA GLN A 350 10.85 8.03 16.15
C GLN A 350 10.16 9.39 16.02
N GLN A 351 9.62 9.71 14.84
CA GLN A 351 8.85 10.94 14.61
C GLN A 351 7.62 11.01 15.54
N ILE A 352 6.91 9.89 15.71
CA ILE A 352 5.76 9.82 16.62
C ILE A 352 6.19 9.93 18.08
N GLU A 353 7.28 9.28 18.48
CA GLU A 353 7.81 9.35 19.85
C GLU A 353 8.20 10.77 20.26
N GLN A 354 8.78 11.54 19.32
CA GLN A 354 9.13 12.94 19.55
C GLN A 354 7.91 13.86 19.63
N LYS A 355 6.82 13.53 18.92
CA LYS A 355 5.67 14.43 18.75
C LYS A 355 4.51 14.13 19.69
N ASN A 356 4.21 12.86 19.95
CA ASN A 356 3.07 12.46 20.77
C ASN A 356 3.34 11.15 21.54
N VAL A 357 3.57 11.29 22.85
CA VAL A 357 3.81 10.18 23.76
C VAL A 357 2.59 9.24 23.84
N VAL A 358 1.37 9.76 23.84
CA VAL A 358 0.14 8.93 23.89
C VAL A 358 -0.02 8.10 22.62
N ALA A 359 0.26 8.68 21.45
CA ALA A 359 0.27 7.96 20.18
C ALA A 359 1.28 6.80 20.18
N THR A 360 2.47 7.05 20.72
CA THR A 360 3.52 6.03 20.88
C THR A 360 3.05 4.85 21.71
N GLU A 361 2.36 5.13 22.83
CA GLU A 361 1.84 4.11 23.73
C GLU A 361 0.73 3.29 23.07
N VAL A 362 -0.22 3.96 22.41
CA VAL A 362 -1.30 3.30 21.65
C VAL A 362 -0.71 2.40 20.55
N LEU A 363 0.27 2.88 19.79
CA LEU A 363 0.93 2.12 18.73
C LEU A 363 1.63 0.87 19.28
N GLN A 364 2.39 1.01 20.37
CA GLN A 364 3.08 -0.10 21.01
C GLN A 364 2.11 -1.14 21.58
N LEU A 365 0.98 -0.73 22.14
CA LEU A 365 -0.07 -1.64 22.62
C LEU A 365 -0.76 -2.36 21.46
N CYS A 366 -1.08 -1.66 20.36
CA CYS A 366 -1.62 -2.28 19.13
C CYS A 366 -0.72 -3.40 18.62
N ALA A 367 0.60 -3.27 18.78
CA ALA A 367 1.54 -4.30 18.36
C ALA A 367 1.35 -5.65 19.08
N PHE A 368 0.66 -5.73 20.22
CA PHE A 368 0.41 -7.00 20.93
C PHE A 368 -1.05 -7.46 20.86
N LEU A 369 -1.88 -6.77 20.07
CA LEU A 369 -3.26 -7.12 19.77
C LEU A 369 -3.35 -7.83 18.41
N ALA A 370 -4.51 -8.42 18.08
CA ALA A 370 -4.76 -8.89 16.72
C ALA A 370 -4.65 -7.72 15.71
N LEU A 371 -4.18 -8.00 14.49
CA LEU A 371 -3.83 -6.99 13.49
C LEU A 371 -4.99 -6.09 13.06
N ASN A 372 -6.19 -6.65 13.00
CA ASN A 372 -7.37 -6.00 12.46
C ASN A 372 -8.45 -5.88 13.53
N ALA A 373 -9.37 -4.94 13.30
CA ALA A 373 -10.58 -4.75 14.10
C ALA A 373 -10.34 -4.51 15.61
N ILE A 374 -9.20 -3.92 15.99
CA ILE A 374 -8.84 -3.57 17.37
C ILE A 374 -9.85 -2.58 17.96
N PRO A 375 -10.71 -2.97 18.93
CA PRO A 375 -11.72 -2.08 19.48
C PRO A 375 -11.12 -0.91 20.26
N GLU A 376 -11.55 0.32 19.97
CA GLU A 376 -11.10 1.53 20.69
C GLU A 376 -11.40 1.47 22.20
N GLU A 377 -12.45 0.73 22.58
CA GLU A 377 -12.84 0.48 23.97
C GLU A 377 -11.76 -0.23 24.81
N ILE A 378 -10.81 -0.94 24.19
CA ILE A 378 -9.60 -1.45 24.87
C ILE A 378 -8.83 -0.29 25.53
N PHE A 379 -8.71 0.83 24.82
CA PHE A 379 -7.94 1.99 25.28
C PHE A 379 -8.73 2.87 26.24
N THR A 380 -10.02 3.08 25.97
CA THR A 380 -10.84 4.00 26.79
C THR A 380 -11.35 3.35 28.09
N LEU A 381 -11.41 2.01 28.17
CA LEU A 381 -11.95 1.30 29.36
C LEU A 381 -10.94 0.35 30.02
N GLY A 382 -9.90 -0.10 29.30
CA GLY A 382 -8.98 -1.12 29.78
C GLY A 382 -7.93 -0.64 30.79
N PHE A 383 -7.56 0.63 30.77
CA PHE A 383 -6.36 1.15 31.47
C PHE A 383 -6.63 1.94 32.77
N VAL A 384 -7.76 1.71 33.44
CA VAL A 384 -8.21 2.49 34.62
C VAL A 384 -7.18 2.53 35.76
N HIS A 385 -6.44 1.44 35.97
CA HIS A 385 -5.43 1.32 37.04
C HIS A 385 -3.98 1.38 36.54
N CYS A 386 -3.75 1.79 35.29
CA CYS A 386 -2.40 1.97 34.76
C CYS A 386 -1.82 3.32 35.19
N SER A 387 -0.50 3.44 35.12
CA SER A 387 0.19 4.72 35.27
C SER A 387 -0.09 5.63 34.06
N LYS A 388 0.19 6.94 34.23
CA LYS A 388 0.29 7.84 33.09
C LYS A 388 1.42 7.37 32.15
N PRO A 389 1.26 7.52 30.83
CA PRO A 389 0.21 8.29 30.15
C PRO A 389 -1.09 7.50 29.89
N LEU A 390 -1.11 6.17 29.96
CA LEU A 390 -2.28 5.36 29.56
C LEU A 390 -3.56 5.64 30.36
N GLN A 391 -3.44 5.97 31.65
CA GLN A 391 -4.59 6.30 32.49
C GLN A 391 -5.43 7.47 31.93
N ILE A 392 -4.77 8.42 31.25
CA ILE A 392 -5.44 9.62 30.74
C ILE A 392 -6.44 9.31 29.63
N LEU A 393 -6.25 8.20 28.91
CA LEU A 393 -7.15 7.75 27.85
C LEU A 393 -8.55 7.37 28.37
N VAL A 394 -8.63 6.98 29.65
CA VAL A 394 -9.90 6.68 30.32
C VAL A 394 -10.61 7.96 30.73
N THR A 395 -9.88 8.92 31.29
CA THR A 395 -10.46 10.19 31.78
C THR A 395 -10.77 11.18 30.66
N SER A 396 -10.04 11.10 29.55
CA SER A 396 -10.08 12.06 28.45
C SER A 396 -10.06 11.34 27.09
N PRO A 397 -11.18 10.70 26.67
CA PRO A 397 -11.20 9.87 25.46
C PRO A 397 -10.81 10.59 24.17
N TRP A 398 -10.97 11.92 24.07
CA TRP A 398 -10.55 12.69 22.88
C TRP A 398 -9.03 12.68 22.66
N LEU A 399 -8.22 12.39 23.70
CA LEU A 399 -6.79 12.19 23.54
C LEU A 399 -6.47 10.91 22.74
N LEU A 400 -7.39 9.94 22.73
CA LEU A 400 -7.28 8.81 21.82
C LEU A 400 -7.49 9.26 20.36
N ASP A 401 -8.41 10.19 20.11
CA ASP A 401 -8.62 10.74 18.76
C ASP A 401 -7.38 11.50 18.27
N GLU A 402 -6.74 12.31 19.12
CA GLU A 402 -5.48 12.99 18.81
C GLU A 402 -4.34 12.00 18.56
N ALA A 403 -4.23 10.96 19.40
CA ALA A 403 -3.26 9.89 19.23
C ALA A 403 -3.47 9.15 17.90
N ILE A 404 -4.71 8.75 17.59
CA ILE A 404 -5.05 8.08 16.32
C ILE A 404 -4.78 9.02 15.13
N ALA A 405 -5.10 10.30 15.24
CA ALA A 405 -4.83 11.27 14.19
C ALA A 405 -3.33 11.32 13.86
N GLU A 406 -2.47 11.36 14.88
CA GLU A 406 -1.02 11.30 14.70
C GLU A 406 -0.55 9.96 14.09
N LEU A 407 -1.11 8.83 14.51
CA LEU A 407 -0.72 7.53 13.92
C LEU A 407 -1.13 7.41 12.44
N ARG A 408 -2.18 8.13 12.05
CA ARG A 408 -2.68 8.19 10.68
C ARG A 408 -1.90 9.15 9.78
N THR A 409 -1.19 10.16 10.30
CA THR A 409 -0.31 11.03 9.47
C THR A 409 0.84 10.22 8.86
N HIS A 410 1.30 9.19 9.57
CA HIS A 410 2.35 8.26 9.11
C HIS A 410 1.79 6.98 8.45
N SER A 411 0.47 6.85 8.32
CA SER A 411 -0.22 5.65 7.80
C SER A 411 0.14 4.34 8.52
N LEU A 412 0.45 4.39 9.82
CA LEU A 412 0.78 3.19 10.61
C LEU A 412 -0.47 2.44 11.09
N ILE A 413 -1.58 3.16 11.25
CA ILE A 413 -2.88 2.62 11.66
C ILE A 413 -3.97 3.13 10.70
N HIS A 414 -4.99 2.29 10.50
CA HIS A 414 -6.26 2.66 9.89
C HIS A 414 -7.37 2.62 10.94
N ARG A 415 -8.31 3.57 10.87
CA ARG A 415 -9.50 3.62 11.73
C ARG A 415 -10.74 3.40 10.89
N ASP A 416 -11.59 2.45 11.28
CA ASP A 416 -12.98 2.39 10.84
C ASP A 416 -13.84 3.14 11.87
N PRO A 417 -14.34 4.36 11.55
CA PRO A 417 -15.13 5.15 12.48
C PRO A 417 -16.52 4.56 12.74
N ARG A 418 -17.04 3.70 11.85
CA ARG A 418 -18.37 3.09 12.00
C ARG A 418 -18.33 2.00 13.07
N THR A 419 -17.29 1.18 13.06
CA THR A 419 -17.10 0.10 14.04
C THR A 419 -16.25 0.51 15.24
N LYS A 420 -15.64 1.71 15.21
CA LYS A 420 -14.67 2.21 16.19
C LYS A 420 -13.54 1.21 16.42
N THR A 421 -12.93 0.79 15.32
CA THR A 421 -11.84 -0.19 15.34
C THR A 421 -10.61 0.31 14.61
N LEU A 422 -9.45 -0.07 15.14
CA LEU A 422 -8.15 0.18 14.54
C LEU A 422 -7.62 -1.07 13.83
N SER A 423 -6.79 -0.87 12.82
CA SER A 423 -6.05 -1.95 12.15
C SER A 423 -4.62 -1.50 11.86
N MET A 424 -3.66 -2.43 11.90
CA MET A 424 -2.25 -2.17 11.60
C MET A 424 -1.70 -3.20 10.62
N HIS A 425 -0.76 -2.77 9.79
CA HIS A 425 -0.09 -3.67 8.85
C HIS A 425 0.82 -4.68 9.56
N LYS A 426 0.89 -5.93 9.09
CA LYS A 426 1.63 -7.02 9.76
C LYS A 426 3.11 -6.70 9.97
N LEU A 427 3.77 -6.09 8.99
CA LEU A 427 5.17 -5.68 9.13
C LEU A 427 5.39 -4.49 10.08
N VAL A 428 4.40 -3.59 10.24
CA VAL A 428 4.46 -2.53 11.26
C VAL A 428 4.47 -3.18 12.65
N GLN A 429 3.55 -4.13 12.87
CA GLN A 429 3.50 -4.92 14.10
C GLN A 429 4.80 -5.68 14.34
N ALA A 430 5.30 -6.40 13.34
CA ALA A 430 6.50 -7.22 13.44
C ALA A 430 7.74 -6.40 13.80
N VAL A 431 7.95 -5.26 13.12
CA VAL A 431 9.10 -4.39 13.41
C VAL A 431 8.98 -3.81 14.81
N LEU A 432 7.82 -3.27 15.21
CA LEU A 432 7.62 -2.75 16.58
C LEU A 432 7.97 -3.78 17.65
N GLN A 433 7.47 -5.02 17.50
CA GLN A 433 7.74 -6.10 18.44
C GLN A 433 9.23 -6.42 18.55
N ASP A 434 9.93 -6.46 17.41
CA ASP A 434 11.32 -6.88 17.34
C ASP A 434 12.29 -5.76 17.75
N THR A 435 11.90 -4.50 17.60
CA THR A 435 12.72 -3.34 17.99
C THR A 435 12.49 -2.90 19.44
N LEU A 436 11.38 -3.31 20.07
CA LEU A 436 11.11 -2.99 21.46
C LEU A 436 12.09 -3.70 22.40
N PRO A 437 12.71 -2.99 23.35
CA PRO A 437 13.49 -3.61 24.42
C PRO A 437 12.65 -4.65 25.16
N GLU A 438 13.28 -5.76 25.56
CA GLU A 438 12.58 -6.89 26.18
C GLU A 438 11.70 -6.47 27.35
N GLN A 439 12.24 -5.68 28.30
CA GLN A 439 11.49 -5.17 29.45
C GLN A 439 10.22 -4.40 29.04
N LYS A 440 10.33 -3.48 28.07
CA LYS A 440 9.17 -2.74 27.56
C LYS A 440 8.18 -3.66 26.86
N ARG A 441 8.65 -4.65 26.10
CA ARG A 441 7.80 -5.66 25.46
C ARG A 441 6.98 -6.43 26.49
N GLU A 442 7.59 -6.90 27.58
CA GLU A 442 6.86 -7.61 28.66
C GLU A 442 5.84 -6.70 29.34
N GLU A 443 6.19 -5.43 29.55
CA GLU A 443 5.30 -4.42 30.12
C GLU A 443 4.06 -4.23 29.24
N ARG A 444 4.25 -4.03 27.92
CA ARG A 444 3.14 -3.87 26.96
C ARG A 444 2.24 -5.10 26.90
N ILE A 445 2.81 -6.30 26.89
CA ILE A 445 2.03 -7.55 26.88
C ILE A 445 1.17 -7.64 28.15
N ARG A 446 1.74 -7.35 29.33
CA ARG A 446 0.97 -7.31 30.59
C ARG A 446 -0.15 -6.27 30.55
N GLN A 447 0.14 -5.05 30.09
CA GLN A 447 -0.85 -3.98 29.94
C GLN A 447 -2.01 -4.38 29.01
N VAL A 448 -1.70 -4.99 27.85
CA VAL A 448 -2.71 -5.47 26.91
C VAL A 448 -3.57 -6.59 27.51
N ILE A 449 -2.95 -7.57 28.18
CA ILE A 449 -3.69 -8.65 28.86
C ILE A 449 -4.67 -8.07 29.87
N THR A 450 -4.20 -7.17 30.74
CA THR A 450 -5.03 -6.53 31.75
C THR A 450 -6.18 -5.74 31.12
N ALA A 451 -5.91 -4.98 30.07
CA ALA A 451 -6.92 -4.19 29.37
C ALA A 451 -7.99 -5.07 28.73
N VAL A 452 -7.59 -6.10 27.97
CA VAL A 452 -8.50 -7.02 27.29
C VAL A 452 -9.31 -7.82 28.32
N GLN A 453 -8.67 -8.38 29.35
CA GLN A 453 -9.33 -9.12 30.43
C GLN A 453 -10.43 -8.31 31.10
N ARG A 454 -10.16 -7.03 31.36
CA ARG A 454 -11.06 -6.13 32.06
C ARG A 454 -12.34 -5.89 31.28
N ILE A 455 -12.23 -5.69 29.96
CA ILE A 455 -13.38 -5.40 29.10
C ILE A 455 -14.05 -6.66 28.55
N PHE A 456 -13.38 -7.83 28.60
CA PHE A 456 -13.95 -9.08 28.12
C PHE A 456 -15.19 -9.46 28.96
N PRO A 457 -16.39 -9.49 28.38
CA PRO A 457 -17.61 -9.70 29.15
C PRO A 457 -17.82 -11.16 29.54
N ASP A 458 -18.72 -11.41 30.49
CA ASP A 458 -19.15 -12.78 30.81
C ASP A 458 -20.03 -13.32 29.68
N ALA A 459 -19.62 -14.45 29.11
CA ALA A 459 -20.28 -15.07 27.97
C ALA A 459 -21.59 -15.80 28.31
N LYS A 460 -21.93 -15.96 29.60
CA LYS A 460 -23.20 -16.57 30.04
C LYS A 460 -24.44 -15.81 29.58
N ASN A 461 -24.29 -14.52 29.26
CA ASN A 461 -25.39 -13.71 28.77
C ASN A 461 -25.35 -13.63 27.24
N HIS A 462 -26.40 -14.09 26.56
CA HIS A 462 -26.51 -13.98 25.10
C HIS A 462 -26.36 -12.53 24.59
N ALA A 463 -26.71 -11.54 25.41
CA ALA A 463 -26.60 -10.13 25.05
C ALA A 463 -25.14 -9.67 24.87
N THR A 464 -24.15 -10.35 25.46
CA THR A 464 -22.72 -9.95 25.43
C THR A 464 -21.92 -10.70 24.36
N TRP A 465 -22.56 -11.58 23.58
CA TRP A 465 -21.87 -12.46 22.63
C TRP A 465 -21.17 -11.70 21.50
N LYS A 466 -21.75 -10.57 21.07
CA LYS A 466 -21.15 -9.74 20.01
C LYS A 466 -19.87 -9.06 20.50
N GLU A 467 -19.87 -8.60 21.75
CA GLU A 467 -18.71 -8.01 22.40
C GLU A 467 -17.62 -9.06 22.63
N CYS A 468 -17.98 -10.27 23.10
CA CYS A 468 -17.04 -11.39 23.16
C CYS A 468 -16.42 -11.68 21.80
N GLU A 469 -17.24 -11.80 20.74
CA GLU A 469 -16.76 -12.11 19.38
C GLU A 469 -15.74 -11.09 18.87
N ARG A 470 -15.98 -9.80 19.13
CA ARG A 470 -15.04 -8.71 18.80
C ARG A 470 -13.72 -8.83 19.55
N LEU A 471 -13.73 -9.32 20.80
CA LEU A 471 -12.55 -9.37 21.67
C LEU A 471 -11.77 -10.68 21.58
N VAL A 472 -12.38 -11.77 21.10
CA VAL A 472 -11.74 -13.09 21.00
C VAL A 472 -10.44 -13.07 20.20
N PRO A 473 -10.32 -12.43 19.02
CA PRO A 473 -9.05 -12.39 18.29
C PRO A 473 -7.92 -11.77 19.11
N HIS A 474 -8.22 -10.73 19.89
CA HIS A 474 -7.27 -10.07 20.76
C HIS A 474 -6.91 -10.93 21.97
N ALA A 475 -7.91 -11.58 22.58
CA ALA A 475 -7.68 -12.52 23.68
C ALA A 475 -6.77 -13.68 23.26
N LEU A 476 -7.03 -14.29 22.10
CA LEU A 476 -6.19 -15.35 21.53
C LEU A 476 -4.78 -14.87 21.18
N GLN A 477 -4.61 -13.59 20.83
CA GLN A 477 -3.30 -13.05 20.58
C GLN A 477 -2.50 -12.88 21.89
N CYS A 478 -3.16 -12.47 22.97
CA CYS A 478 -2.55 -12.41 24.30
C CYS A 478 -1.98 -13.76 24.75
N THR A 479 -2.67 -14.87 24.45
CA THR A 479 -2.22 -16.21 24.85
C THR A 479 -0.91 -16.62 24.18
N LYS A 480 -0.71 -16.26 22.90
CA LYS A 480 0.51 -16.55 22.15
C LYS A 480 1.73 -15.85 22.73
N TYR A 481 1.56 -14.60 23.18
CA TYR A 481 2.66 -13.80 23.71
C TYR A 481 2.99 -14.09 25.17
N ALA A 482 2.01 -14.54 25.94
CA ALA A 482 2.18 -14.74 27.38
C ALA A 482 2.73 -16.13 27.77
N MET A 483 3.00 -16.99 26.78
CA MET A 483 3.53 -18.35 27.00
C MET A 483 4.78 -18.40 27.92
N PRO A 484 5.72 -17.44 27.88
CA PRO A 484 6.86 -17.42 28.81
C PRO A 484 6.52 -17.08 30.28
N TRP A 485 5.39 -16.41 30.56
CA TRP A 485 5.04 -15.89 31.90
C TRP A 485 3.73 -16.48 32.45
N MET A 486 3.31 -17.65 31.96
CA MET A 486 2.04 -18.27 32.36
C MET A 486 1.94 -18.53 33.87
N GLN A 487 3.07 -18.69 34.56
CA GLN A 487 3.13 -19.16 35.95
C GLN A 487 2.63 -18.13 37.01
N SER A 488 2.43 -16.85 36.66
CA SER A 488 2.08 -15.83 37.68
C SER A 488 1.13 -14.71 37.21
N ASN A 489 0.37 -14.92 36.14
CA ASN A 489 -0.51 -13.89 35.58
C ASN A 489 -2.01 -14.23 35.77
N LYS A 490 -2.63 -13.69 36.82
CA LYS A 490 -4.04 -13.93 37.18
C LYS A 490 -5.01 -13.36 36.13
N GLU A 491 -4.66 -12.23 35.53
CA GLU A 491 -5.45 -11.58 34.49
C GLU A 491 -5.49 -12.46 33.23
N LEU A 492 -4.37 -13.03 32.83
CA LEU A 492 -4.31 -13.97 31.70
C LEU A 492 -5.14 -15.23 31.99
N GLU A 493 -5.04 -15.81 33.19
CA GLU A 493 -5.84 -16.97 33.57
C GLU A 493 -7.33 -16.66 33.44
N THR A 494 -7.76 -15.52 33.98
CA THR A 494 -9.16 -15.09 33.90
C THR A 494 -9.61 -14.84 32.46
N LEU A 495 -8.75 -14.27 31.62
CA LEU A 495 -9.02 -14.05 30.21
C LEU A 495 -9.17 -15.37 29.44
N LEU A 496 -8.28 -16.33 29.68
CA LEU A 496 -8.36 -17.69 29.12
C LEU A 496 -9.66 -18.38 29.52
N PHE A 497 -10.01 -18.33 30.80
CA PHE A 497 -11.25 -18.91 31.31
C PHE A 497 -12.49 -18.29 30.66
N LYS A 498 -12.59 -16.95 30.61
CA LYS A 498 -13.71 -16.26 29.96
C LYS A 498 -13.80 -16.56 28.47
N THR A 499 -12.66 -16.64 27.77
CA THR A 499 -12.61 -16.98 26.34
C THR A 499 -13.03 -18.43 26.09
N GLY A 500 -12.58 -19.37 26.93
CA GLY A 500 -12.99 -20.77 26.87
C GLY A 500 -14.48 -20.96 27.17
N LEU A 501 -15.04 -20.19 28.12
CA LEU A 501 -16.47 -20.17 28.38
C LEU A 501 -17.26 -19.68 27.16
N TYR A 502 -16.83 -18.58 26.52
CA TYR A 502 -17.43 -18.12 25.28
C TYR A 502 -17.42 -19.20 24.19
N PHE A 503 -16.30 -19.91 24.00
CA PHE A 503 -16.24 -20.99 23.02
C PHE A 503 -17.15 -22.17 23.38
N THR A 504 -17.35 -22.47 24.66
CA THR A 504 -18.32 -23.48 25.10
C THR A 504 -19.74 -23.08 24.68
N GLU A 505 -20.13 -21.83 24.93
CA GLU A 505 -21.43 -21.27 24.55
C GLU A 505 -21.63 -21.18 23.03
N ARG A 506 -20.54 -21.11 22.25
CA ARG A 506 -20.55 -21.12 20.78
C ARG A 506 -20.33 -22.52 20.16
N SER A 507 -20.38 -23.58 20.98
CA SER A 507 -20.18 -24.98 20.55
C SER A 507 -18.81 -25.27 19.89
N LYS A 508 -17.79 -24.47 20.21
CA LYS A 508 -16.39 -24.65 19.80
C LYS A 508 -15.60 -25.41 20.87
N TYR A 509 -15.99 -26.65 21.11
CA TYR A 509 -15.54 -27.42 22.28
C TYR A 509 -14.04 -27.73 22.28
N GLN A 510 -13.43 -27.92 21.11
CA GLN A 510 -11.99 -28.20 21.00
C GLN A 510 -11.16 -27.00 21.45
N GLU A 511 -11.52 -25.81 20.97
CA GLU A 511 -10.87 -24.56 21.36
C GLU A 511 -11.16 -24.20 22.83
N ALA A 512 -12.38 -24.45 23.30
CA ALA A 512 -12.76 -24.25 24.69
C ALA A 512 -11.95 -25.12 25.66
N GLU A 513 -11.78 -26.40 25.33
CA GLU A 513 -11.02 -27.36 26.13
C GLU A 513 -9.54 -26.93 26.23
N LEU A 514 -8.93 -26.53 25.12
CA LEU A 514 -7.54 -26.08 25.08
C LEU A 514 -7.30 -24.90 26.04
N LEU A 515 -8.12 -23.84 25.92
CA LEU A 515 -7.97 -22.64 26.75
C LEU A 515 -8.29 -22.91 28.23
N SER A 516 -9.27 -23.76 28.50
CA SER A 516 -9.69 -24.11 29.86
C SER A 516 -8.64 -24.96 30.57
N LYS A 517 -7.99 -25.91 29.88
CA LYS A 517 -6.85 -26.67 30.42
C LYS A 517 -5.69 -25.75 30.80
N GLN A 518 -5.37 -24.78 29.94
CA GLN A 518 -4.34 -23.79 30.21
C GLN A 518 -4.68 -22.93 31.45
N ALA A 519 -5.92 -22.44 31.55
CA ALA A 519 -6.36 -21.65 32.69
C ALA A 519 -6.30 -22.44 34.01
N VAL A 520 -6.76 -23.69 34.00
CA VAL A 520 -6.70 -24.58 35.18
C VAL A 520 -5.26 -24.83 35.62
N GLU A 521 -4.37 -25.10 34.67
CA GLU A 521 -2.96 -25.33 34.97
C GLU A 521 -2.31 -24.09 35.62
N MET A 522 -2.57 -22.90 35.06
CA MET A 522 -2.12 -21.64 35.67
C MET A 522 -2.66 -21.45 37.08
N ARG A 523 -3.94 -21.76 37.31
CA ARG A 523 -4.56 -21.59 38.62
C ARG A 523 -3.99 -22.56 39.67
N LYS A 524 -3.64 -23.79 39.28
CA LYS A 524 -2.94 -24.74 40.17
C LYS A 524 -1.58 -24.20 40.59
N GLN A 525 -0.79 -23.74 39.63
CA GLN A 525 0.55 -23.19 39.88
C GLN A 525 0.55 -21.93 40.75
N MET A 526 -0.55 -21.16 40.80
CA MET A 526 -0.69 -20.01 41.69
C MET A 526 -1.09 -20.38 43.13
N LEU A 527 -1.59 -21.59 43.35
CA LEU A 527 -2.03 -22.10 44.65
C LEU A 527 -0.93 -22.91 45.35
N ASP A 528 0.01 -23.47 44.57
CA ASP A 528 1.26 -24.09 45.03
C ASP A 528 2.34 -23.03 45.31
#